data_AF-A0A372YXF5-F1
#
_entry.id   AF-A0A372YXF5-F1
#
_cell.length_a   1.000
_cell.length_b   1.000
_cell.length_c   1.000
_cell.angle_alpha   90.00
_cell.angle_beta   90.00
_cell.angle_gamma   90.00
#
_symmetry.space_group_name_H-M   'P 1'
#
loop_
_entity.id
_entity.type
_entity.pdbx_description
1 polymer ?
#
loop_
_entity_poly.entity_id
_entity_poly.type
_entity_poly.pdbx_seq_one_letter_code
_entity_poly.pdbx_strand_id
1 'polypeptide(L)'
;MKQLRIFFLCLMAATLATACGDDNNDDNSVPVESITLNHETLTLKSGATETLVPTIVPDRVTAESVVWSSDKTSVATVSKDGLVTAVAEGTATITATAREKSATCLVTVSNKTLVTTAAELKTAIETADGTADAPTQIILGEGFEVAADAEHFAFSIDGKHIAIDGGNNPISGDNYNISRTASDKSLFELTNGASLKLTNLNIYGNADTYSTNIACIFVRASCELTLGNGFELHSGNGNDNDQLIGISVGDNATLIMEGDAEISKSIKGQEVLVAPTGILQLKGGKIKAREEGTYMSERSLCLQAAINGNQVTIPTVTVENELPADSDFKLDLYDYVLSSSTVRPGAETVVKGTDSYTLTDSDLMKFHLMTNTTGGMTYYDSYFELYLDGNAIKIRAK
;
A
#
# COMPACT_ATOMS: atom_id res chain seq x y z
N MET A 1 40.84 33.56 -34.72
CA MET A 1 41.75 33.65 -35.89
C MET A 1 41.47 32.41 -36.74
N LYS A 2 40.68 32.53 -37.82
CA LYS A 2 41.12 32.45 -39.24
C LYS A 2 41.92 31.16 -39.49
N GLN A 3 41.47 30.17 -40.25
CA GLN A 3 41.04 30.15 -41.66
C GLN A 3 40.19 28.88 -41.90
N LEU A 4 39.09 28.76 -42.66
CA LEU A 4 38.53 29.33 -43.89
C LEU A 4 39.35 29.11 -45.18
N ARG A 5 38.70 28.41 -46.14
CA ARG A 5 38.91 28.36 -47.62
C ARG A 5 39.66 27.11 -48.14
N ILE A 6 39.31 26.45 -49.24
CA ILE A 6 38.53 26.84 -50.44
C ILE A 6 38.01 25.60 -51.19
N PHE A 7 36.84 25.76 -51.79
CA PHE A 7 36.16 24.91 -52.77
C PHE A 7 36.89 24.96 -54.12
N PHE A 8 37.11 23.83 -54.81
CA PHE A 8 37.34 23.85 -56.27
C PHE A 8 36.67 22.66 -56.95
N LEU A 9 35.75 23.01 -57.85
CA LEU A 9 34.95 22.15 -58.71
C LEU A 9 35.43 22.43 -60.14
N CYS A 10 35.88 21.41 -60.89
CA CYS A 10 36.03 21.50 -62.34
C CYS A 10 35.93 20.12 -63.01
N LEU A 11 35.38 20.17 -64.22
CA LEU A 11 34.61 19.18 -64.96
C LEU A 11 35.44 18.44 -66.04
N MET A 12 35.05 17.20 -66.33
CA MET A 12 35.19 16.42 -67.59
C MET A 12 36.57 15.97 -68.11
N ALA A 13 36.74 14.65 -68.31
CA ALA A 13 36.66 14.00 -69.64
C ALA A 13 36.84 12.47 -69.53
N ALA A 14 35.94 11.72 -70.18
CA ALA A 14 35.94 10.27 -70.24
C ALA A 14 37.02 9.72 -71.20
N THR A 15 37.70 8.65 -70.79
CA THR A 15 38.21 7.62 -71.70
C THR A 15 38.04 6.25 -71.05
N LEU A 16 37.29 5.36 -71.71
CA LEU A 16 37.24 3.94 -71.38
C LEU A 16 38.52 3.27 -71.88
N ALA A 17 39.18 2.52 -71.00
CA ALA A 17 40.01 1.38 -71.37
C ALA A 17 39.80 0.29 -70.32
N THR A 18 39.03 -0.71 -70.68
CA THR A 18 38.87 -1.98 -69.98
C THR A 18 40.19 -2.75 -70.02
N ALA A 19 40.73 -3.10 -68.84
CA ALA A 19 41.63 -4.23 -68.68
C ALA A 19 41.39 -4.84 -67.28
N CYS A 20 40.99 -6.10 -67.30
CA CYS A 20 40.55 -6.93 -66.17
C CYS A 20 41.59 -7.11 -65.06
N GLY A 21 41.08 -7.19 -63.83
CA GLY A 21 41.50 -8.20 -62.84
C GLY A 21 42.35 -7.68 -61.69
N ASP A 22 41.71 -7.36 -60.57
CA ASP A 22 41.71 -8.18 -59.34
C ASP A 22 40.96 -7.42 -58.23
N ASP A 23 39.62 -7.52 -58.24
CA ASP A 23 38.76 -7.06 -57.15
C ASP A 23 38.83 -8.08 -56.00
N ASN A 24 39.86 -8.04 -55.18
CA ASN A 24 39.81 -8.66 -53.85
C ASN A 24 39.16 -7.70 -52.87
N ASN A 25 37.85 -7.52 -53.07
CA ASN A 25 36.97 -6.94 -52.07
C ASN A 25 36.68 -8.00 -51.00
N ASP A 26 37.63 -8.24 -50.10
CA ASP A 26 37.44 -9.04 -48.88
C ASP A 26 36.65 -8.24 -47.82
N ASP A 27 35.46 -7.74 -48.19
CA ASP A 27 34.41 -7.37 -47.25
C ASP A 27 33.28 -8.39 -47.33
N ASN A 28 33.58 -9.63 -46.94
CA ASN A 28 32.58 -10.67 -46.77
C ASN A 28 31.96 -10.58 -45.36
N SER A 29 31.43 -9.40 -45.03
CA SER A 29 30.62 -9.18 -43.84
C SER A 29 29.23 -9.78 -44.07
N VAL A 30 29.04 -11.05 -43.70
CA VAL A 30 27.73 -11.72 -43.79
C VAL A 30 26.72 -10.94 -42.95
N PRO A 31 25.64 -10.37 -43.52
CA PRO A 31 24.68 -9.55 -42.77
C PRO A 31 23.97 -10.38 -41.70
N VAL A 32 23.66 -9.76 -40.55
CA VAL A 32 22.81 -10.39 -39.53
C VAL A 32 21.37 -10.36 -40.02
N GLU A 33 20.77 -11.54 -40.18
CA GLU A 33 19.36 -11.68 -40.57
C GLU A 33 18.44 -11.53 -39.35
N SER A 34 18.78 -12.21 -38.25
CA SER A 34 18.04 -12.15 -37.00
C SER A 34 18.92 -12.38 -35.78
N ILE A 35 18.41 -11.92 -34.64
CA ILE A 35 18.92 -12.21 -33.31
C ILE A 35 17.72 -12.57 -32.43
N THR A 36 17.85 -13.60 -31.61
CA THR A 36 16.88 -13.98 -30.57
C THR A 36 17.62 -14.20 -29.25
N LEU A 37 16.90 -14.18 -28.14
CA LEU A 37 17.42 -14.51 -26.81
C LEU A 37 16.80 -15.81 -26.32
N ASN A 38 17.51 -16.53 -25.45
CA ASN A 38 16.96 -17.67 -24.70
C ASN A 38 15.77 -17.29 -23.80
N HIS A 39 15.65 -16.01 -23.43
CA HIS A 39 14.54 -15.48 -22.64
C HIS A 39 14.02 -14.16 -23.21
N GLU A 40 12.71 -14.08 -23.43
CA GLU A 40 12.01 -12.81 -23.71
C GLU A 40 11.63 -12.09 -22.42
N THR A 41 11.49 -12.82 -21.31
CA THR A 41 11.18 -12.29 -19.99
C THR A 41 11.96 -13.02 -18.89
N LEU A 42 12.30 -12.30 -17.82
CA LEU A 42 12.91 -12.85 -16.60
C LEU A 42 12.23 -12.25 -15.37
N THR A 43 12.06 -13.06 -14.32
CA THR A 43 11.68 -12.56 -12.99
C THR A 43 12.76 -12.98 -11.99
N LEU A 44 13.43 -12.00 -11.39
CA LEU A 44 14.56 -12.20 -10.50
C LEU A 44 14.32 -11.53 -9.14
N LYS A 45 14.90 -12.09 -8.07
CA LYS A 45 15.05 -11.35 -6.81
C LYS A 45 16.23 -10.39 -6.92
N SER A 46 16.24 -9.32 -6.13
CA SER A 46 17.42 -8.47 -6.03
C SER A 46 18.69 -9.30 -5.71
N GLY A 47 19.82 -8.91 -6.29
CA GLY A 47 21.10 -9.61 -6.18
C GLY A 47 21.22 -10.90 -7.01
N ALA A 48 20.11 -11.45 -7.52
CA ALA A 48 20.16 -12.62 -8.38
C ALA A 48 20.69 -12.29 -9.78
N THR A 49 21.28 -13.29 -10.43
CA THR A 49 21.86 -13.15 -11.76
C THR A 49 21.35 -14.22 -12.71
N GLU A 50 21.21 -13.88 -13.99
CA GLU A 50 20.83 -14.82 -15.05
C GLU A 50 21.60 -14.47 -16.33
N THR A 51 21.94 -15.46 -17.16
CA THR A 51 22.71 -15.19 -18.39
C THR A 51 21.81 -15.25 -19.61
N LEU A 52 21.74 -14.13 -20.33
CA LEU A 52 21.06 -14.08 -21.62
C LEU A 52 22.02 -14.53 -22.73
N VAL A 53 21.60 -15.51 -23.51
CA VAL A 53 22.38 -16.09 -24.60
C VAL A 53 21.74 -15.73 -25.93
N PRO A 54 22.41 -14.94 -26.78
CA PRO A 54 21.90 -14.56 -28.08
C PRO A 54 22.11 -15.68 -29.10
N THR A 55 21.09 -15.98 -29.90
CA THR A 55 21.19 -16.83 -31.09
C THR A 55 21.12 -15.92 -32.32
N ILE A 56 22.16 -15.95 -33.15
CA ILE A 56 22.29 -15.07 -34.33
C ILE A 56 22.21 -15.90 -35.60
N VAL A 57 21.42 -15.46 -36.57
CA VAL A 57 21.34 -16.08 -37.90
C VAL A 57 21.89 -15.12 -38.94
N PRO A 58 22.80 -15.58 -39.82
CA PRO A 58 23.50 -16.87 -39.79
C PRO A 58 24.60 -16.92 -38.70
N ASP A 59 24.95 -18.13 -38.23
CA ASP A 59 25.89 -18.44 -37.12
C ASP A 59 27.37 -18.13 -37.43
N ARG A 60 27.62 -17.13 -38.29
CA ARG A 60 28.95 -16.65 -38.69
C ARG A 60 29.34 -15.35 -37.98
N VAL A 61 28.46 -14.84 -37.11
CA VAL A 61 28.65 -13.63 -36.33
C VAL A 61 29.01 -14.05 -34.91
N THR A 62 30.26 -13.83 -34.51
CA THR A 62 30.75 -14.19 -33.18
C THR A 62 29.98 -13.43 -32.09
N ALA A 63 29.67 -14.09 -30.98
CA ALA A 63 29.01 -13.49 -29.81
C ALA A 63 29.75 -12.24 -29.26
N GLU A 64 31.06 -12.10 -29.52
CA GLU A 64 31.87 -10.91 -29.22
C GLU A 64 31.40 -9.61 -29.92
N SER A 65 30.51 -9.71 -30.90
CA SER A 65 29.93 -8.57 -31.61
C SER A 65 28.60 -8.05 -31.03
N VAL A 66 28.09 -8.70 -29.97
CA VAL A 66 26.83 -8.31 -29.35
C VAL A 66 27.06 -7.20 -28.33
N VAL A 67 26.39 -6.07 -28.55
CA VAL A 67 26.36 -4.96 -27.61
C VAL A 67 25.13 -5.09 -26.72
N TRP A 68 25.34 -5.06 -25.41
CA TRP A 68 24.29 -5.13 -24.41
C TRP A 68 23.98 -3.76 -23.83
N SER A 69 22.71 -3.51 -23.54
CA SER A 69 22.26 -2.31 -22.82
C SER A 69 21.06 -2.60 -21.94
N SER A 70 20.88 -1.78 -20.91
CA SER A 70 19.69 -1.76 -20.05
C SER A 70 19.08 -0.36 -20.11
N ASP A 71 17.76 -0.28 -20.25
CA ASP A 71 17.04 1.00 -20.19
C ASP A 71 16.99 1.60 -18.77
N LYS A 72 17.16 0.75 -17.73
CA LYS A 72 17.12 1.13 -16.30
C LYS A 72 18.14 0.33 -15.51
N THR A 73 19.39 0.78 -15.52
CA THR A 73 20.49 0.16 -14.76
C THR A 73 20.29 0.19 -13.24
N SER A 74 19.45 1.10 -12.72
CA SER A 74 19.05 1.09 -11.30
C SER A 74 18.16 -0.10 -10.93
N VAL A 75 17.55 -0.77 -11.91
CA VAL A 75 16.67 -1.94 -11.71
C VAL A 75 17.40 -3.23 -12.10
N ALA A 76 18.00 -3.28 -13.29
CA ALA A 76 18.80 -4.42 -13.72
C ALA A 76 19.97 -3.97 -14.59
N THR A 77 21.14 -4.55 -14.36
CA THR A 77 22.35 -4.32 -15.18
C THR A 77 22.62 -5.54 -16.03
N VAL A 78 23.38 -5.37 -17.11
CA VAL A 78 23.85 -6.46 -17.96
C VAL A 78 25.33 -6.24 -18.27
N SER A 79 26.13 -7.30 -18.13
CA SER A 79 27.55 -7.26 -18.49
C SER A 79 27.75 -7.42 -20.00
N LYS A 80 28.99 -7.24 -20.46
CA LYS A 80 29.37 -7.49 -21.87
C LYS A 80 29.11 -8.93 -22.33
N ASP A 81 29.07 -9.88 -21.40
CA ASP A 81 28.91 -11.32 -21.69
C ASP A 81 27.45 -11.77 -21.56
N GLY A 82 26.49 -10.83 -21.43
CA GLY A 82 25.07 -11.14 -21.30
C GLY A 82 24.62 -11.53 -19.88
N LEU A 83 25.51 -11.49 -18.89
CA LEU A 83 25.14 -11.70 -17.48
C LEU A 83 24.30 -10.53 -16.97
N VAL A 84 23.01 -10.77 -16.74
CA VAL A 84 22.07 -9.85 -16.11
C VAL A 84 22.20 -9.95 -14.59
N THR A 85 22.25 -8.82 -13.90
CA THR A 85 22.22 -8.71 -12.44
C THR A 85 21.04 -7.84 -12.01
N ALA A 86 20.15 -8.39 -11.18
CA ALA A 86 19.05 -7.66 -10.57
C ALA A 86 19.57 -6.72 -9.47
N VAL A 87 19.16 -5.45 -9.52
CA VAL A 87 19.68 -4.40 -8.62
C VAL A 87 18.62 -3.94 -7.62
N ALA A 88 17.41 -3.61 -8.09
CA ALA A 88 16.32 -3.14 -7.25
C ALA A 88 14.97 -3.44 -7.90
N GLU A 89 13.91 -3.49 -7.09
CA GLU A 89 12.55 -3.76 -7.55
C GLU A 89 12.12 -2.84 -8.71
N GLY A 90 11.45 -3.42 -9.71
CA GLY A 90 10.98 -2.70 -10.88
C GLY A 90 11.14 -3.51 -12.17
N THR A 91 10.95 -2.84 -13.30
CA THR A 91 11.11 -3.45 -14.64
C THR A 91 12.17 -2.73 -15.46
N ALA A 92 13.05 -3.50 -16.10
CA ALA A 92 14.06 -3.03 -17.03
C ALA A 92 14.03 -3.88 -18.31
N THR A 93 14.26 -3.26 -19.45
CA THR A 93 14.42 -3.93 -20.74
C THR A 93 15.91 -4.06 -21.04
N ILE A 94 16.38 -5.30 -21.12
CA ILE A 94 17.73 -5.62 -21.58
C ILE A 94 17.70 -5.81 -23.08
N THR A 95 18.56 -5.09 -23.80
CA THR A 95 18.66 -5.16 -25.27
C THR A 95 20.01 -5.72 -25.68
N ALA A 96 19.99 -6.79 -26.48
CA ALA A 96 21.15 -7.32 -27.19
C ALA A 96 21.10 -6.83 -28.64
N THR A 97 22.18 -6.21 -29.11
CA THR A 97 22.29 -5.69 -30.48
C THR A 97 23.48 -6.32 -31.19
N ALA A 98 23.21 -6.98 -32.31
CA ALA A 98 24.22 -7.46 -33.25
C ALA A 98 24.06 -6.66 -34.56
N ARG A 99 24.98 -5.72 -34.80
CA ARG A 99 24.92 -4.77 -35.93
C ARG A 99 23.61 -3.98 -35.94
N GLU A 100 22.76 -4.17 -36.96
CA GLU A 100 21.48 -3.45 -37.13
C GLU A 100 20.28 -4.22 -36.55
N LYS A 101 20.50 -5.41 -35.97
CA LYS A 101 19.42 -6.24 -35.40
C LYS A 101 19.51 -6.25 -33.88
N SER A 102 18.36 -6.26 -33.24
CA SER A 102 18.25 -6.29 -31.78
C SER A 102 17.21 -7.31 -31.32
N ALA A 103 17.46 -7.88 -30.15
CA ALA A 103 16.50 -8.67 -29.38
C ALA A 103 16.44 -8.11 -27.95
N THR A 104 15.30 -8.28 -27.31
CA THR A 104 15.04 -7.70 -25.98
C THR A 104 14.56 -8.76 -25.00
N CYS A 105 14.92 -8.58 -23.74
CA CYS A 105 14.39 -9.32 -22.62
C CYS A 105 13.82 -8.35 -21.58
N LEU A 106 12.56 -8.53 -21.19
CA LEU A 106 11.95 -7.79 -20.09
C LEU A 106 12.30 -8.43 -18.75
N VAL A 107 13.13 -7.77 -17.97
CA VAL A 107 13.54 -8.20 -16.62
C VAL A 107 12.64 -7.53 -15.59
N THR A 108 11.97 -8.34 -14.79
CA THR A 108 11.20 -7.90 -13.62
C THR A 108 11.97 -8.29 -12.37
N VAL A 109 12.35 -7.31 -11.55
CA VAL A 109 12.95 -7.56 -10.24
C VAL A 109 11.86 -7.45 -9.19
N SER A 110 11.71 -8.47 -8.35
CA SER A 110 10.59 -8.60 -7.41
C SER A 110 11.03 -9.32 -6.13
N ASN A 111 10.91 -8.66 -4.98
CA ASN A 111 11.23 -9.22 -3.66
C ASN A 111 9.99 -9.77 -2.96
N LYS A 112 9.23 -10.60 -3.70
CA LYS A 112 8.08 -11.33 -3.17
C LYS A 112 8.54 -12.57 -2.42
N THR A 113 7.95 -12.79 -1.25
CA THR A 113 8.21 -13.99 -0.44
C THR A 113 6.88 -14.66 -0.10
N LEU A 114 6.75 -15.94 -0.46
CA LEU A 114 5.63 -16.79 -0.07
C LEU A 114 5.92 -17.36 1.33
N VAL A 115 4.93 -17.26 2.23
CA VAL A 115 4.98 -17.84 3.57
C VAL A 115 3.74 -18.69 3.78
N THR A 116 3.90 -19.84 4.44
CA THR A 116 2.81 -20.79 4.72
C THR A 116 2.57 -20.98 6.21
N THR A 117 3.46 -20.45 7.06
CA THR A 117 3.32 -20.51 8.51
C THR A 117 3.54 -19.15 9.18
N ALA A 118 2.93 -18.97 10.35
CA ALA A 118 3.07 -17.77 11.16
C ALA A 118 4.54 -17.47 11.55
N ALA A 119 5.34 -18.50 11.83
CA ALA A 119 6.79 -18.38 12.06
C ALA A 119 7.58 -17.88 10.82
N GLU A 120 7.21 -18.33 9.61
CA GLU A 120 7.80 -17.83 8.37
C GLU A 120 7.39 -16.38 8.12
N LEU A 121 6.14 -16.01 8.40
CA LEU A 121 5.68 -14.62 8.34
C LEU A 121 6.49 -13.74 9.30
N LYS A 122 6.67 -14.17 10.55
CA LYS A 122 7.49 -13.44 11.53
C LYS A 122 8.92 -13.23 11.03
N THR A 123 9.53 -14.28 10.48
CA THR A 123 10.89 -14.20 9.91
C THR A 123 10.94 -13.24 8.71
N ALA A 124 9.95 -13.29 7.83
CA ALA A 124 9.86 -12.41 6.67
C ALA A 124 9.70 -10.93 7.09
N ILE A 125 8.94 -10.65 8.15
CA ILE A 125 8.78 -9.30 8.71
C ILE A 125 10.09 -8.83 9.36
N GLU A 126 10.76 -9.67 10.15
CA GLU A 126 12.02 -9.34 10.82
C GLU A 126 13.16 -9.08 9.82
N THR A 127 13.14 -9.76 8.67
CA THR A 127 14.12 -9.57 7.58
C THR A 127 13.73 -8.45 6.61
N ALA A 128 12.53 -7.89 6.74
CA ALA A 128 12.09 -6.74 5.97
C ALA A 128 12.66 -5.43 6.54
N ASP A 129 13.98 -5.37 6.68
CA ASP A 129 14.76 -4.21 7.10
C ASP A 129 14.92 -3.16 5.98
N GLY A 130 14.36 -3.47 4.81
CA GLY A 130 14.38 -2.75 3.55
C GLY A 130 15.75 -2.48 2.97
N THR A 131 16.69 -3.38 3.20
CA THR A 131 17.80 -3.60 2.27
C THR A 131 17.28 -3.98 0.87
N ALA A 132 18.15 -3.95 -0.15
CA ALA A 132 17.73 -4.23 -1.52
C ALA A 132 17.16 -5.66 -1.70
N ASP A 133 17.55 -6.61 -0.86
CA ASP A 133 17.14 -8.01 -0.94
C ASP A 133 16.02 -8.37 0.05
N ALA A 134 15.63 -7.41 0.89
CA ALA A 134 14.58 -7.57 1.89
C ALA A 134 13.21 -7.78 1.23
N PRO A 135 12.31 -8.59 1.82
CA PRO A 135 10.95 -8.72 1.35
C PRO A 135 10.23 -7.37 1.32
N THR A 136 9.70 -7.00 0.16
CA THR A 136 8.82 -5.82 -0.01
C THR A 136 7.35 -6.23 -0.12
N GLN A 137 7.11 -7.48 -0.51
CA GLN A 137 5.78 -8.10 -0.52
C GLN A 137 5.83 -9.52 0.05
N ILE A 138 4.94 -9.82 0.98
CA ILE A 138 4.74 -11.13 1.58
C ILE A 138 3.40 -11.67 1.07
N ILE A 139 3.41 -12.89 0.55
CA ILE A 139 2.22 -13.59 0.08
C ILE A 139 1.93 -14.70 1.09
N LEU A 140 0.72 -14.70 1.64
CA LEU A 140 0.27 -15.79 2.50
C LEU A 140 -0.20 -16.95 1.62
N GLY A 141 0.33 -18.14 1.87
CA GLY A 141 -0.05 -19.37 1.19
C GLY A 141 -1.44 -19.85 1.56
N GLU A 142 -1.93 -20.82 0.78
CA GLU A 142 -3.22 -21.46 1.04
C GLU A 142 -3.27 -22.07 2.44
N GLY A 143 -4.36 -21.82 3.17
CA GLY A 143 -4.55 -22.36 4.53
C GLY A 143 -3.59 -21.79 5.57
N PHE A 144 -3.02 -20.60 5.34
CA PHE A 144 -2.20 -19.91 6.33
C PHE A 144 -3.01 -19.61 7.61
N GLU A 145 -2.51 -20.07 8.75
CA GLU A 145 -3.16 -19.86 10.05
C GLU A 145 -2.25 -19.21 11.09
N VAL A 146 -2.82 -18.31 11.90
CA VAL A 146 -2.17 -17.68 13.05
C VAL A 146 -2.90 -18.11 14.32
N ALA A 147 -2.20 -18.76 15.24
CA ALA A 147 -2.78 -19.19 16.51
C ALA A 147 -3.09 -17.98 17.43
N ALA A 148 -4.26 -18.02 18.08
CA ALA A 148 -4.87 -17.00 18.93
C ALA A 148 -3.99 -16.39 20.04
N ASP A 149 -2.98 -17.12 20.50
CA ASP A 149 -2.21 -16.85 21.73
C ASP A 149 -0.68 -16.85 21.51
N ALA A 150 -0.21 -17.22 20.33
CA ALA A 150 1.19 -17.51 20.11
C ALA A 150 1.98 -16.34 19.49
N GLU A 151 1.37 -15.53 18.62
CA GLU A 151 2.15 -14.69 17.70
C GLU A 151 1.69 -13.22 17.63
N HIS A 152 2.66 -12.33 17.77
CA HIS A 152 2.53 -10.87 17.64
C HIS A 152 3.45 -10.43 16.51
N PHE A 153 2.89 -9.80 15.48
CA PHE A 153 3.67 -9.30 14.35
C PHE A 153 3.92 -7.81 14.52
N ALA A 154 5.13 -7.48 14.97
CA ALA A 154 5.59 -6.10 15.09
C ALA A 154 6.32 -5.67 13.81
N PHE A 155 5.87 -4.56 13.23
CA PHE A 155 6.49 -3.89 12.10
C PHE A 155 7.20 -2.65 12.64
N SER A 156 8.51 -2.60 12.46
CA SER A 156 9.35 -1.46 12.84
C SER A 156 10.31 -1.18 11.69
N ILE A 157 9.84 -0.44 10.70
CA ILE A 157 10.57 -0.24 9.44
C ILE A 157 10.63 1.25 9.19
N ASP A 158 11.82 1.81 9.15
CA ASP A 158 12.08 3.25 9.08
C ASP A 158 11.59 3.86 7.75
N GLY A 159 10.29 4.17 7.66
CA GLY A 159 9.65 4.77 6.51
C GLY A 159 9.54 3.86 5.28
N LYS A 160 9.74 2.55 5.41
CA LYS A 160 9.64 1.61 4.27
C LYS A 160 8.35 0.80 4.31
N HIS A 161 7.97 0.32 3.14
CA HIS A 161 6.69 -0.29 2.87
C HIS A 161 6.79 -1.82 2.79
N ILE A 162 5.90 -2.52 3.49
CA ILE A 162 5.62 -3.95 3.26
C ILE A 162 4.18 -4.08 2.79
N ALA A 163 3.96 -4.85 1.72
CA ALA A 163 2.63 -5.34 1.36
C ALA A 163 2.46 -6.79 1.84
N ILE A 164 1.33 -7.10 2.47
CA ILE A 164 0.88 -8.47 2.74
C ILE A 164 -0.36 -8.74 1.90
N ASP A 165 -0.24 -9.74 1.03
CA ASP A 165 -1.34 -10.24 0.23
C ASP A 165 -1.80 -11.59 0.81
N GLY A 166 -3.04 -11.65 1.31
CA GLY A 166 -3.63 -12.88 1.83
C GLY A 166 -4.00 -13.89 0.73
N GLY A 167 -3.87 -13.53 -0.55
CA GLY A 167 -4.16 -14.43 -1.67
C GLY A 167 -5.63 -14.80 -1.82
N ASN A 168 -6.54 -14.01 -1.21
CA ASN A 168 -7.96 -14.31 -1.03
C ASN A 168 -8.20 -15.56 -0.17
N ASN A 169 -7.17 -16.07 0.50
CA ASN A 169 -7.36 -17.04 1.55
C ASN A 169 -7.88 -16.29 2.76
N PRO A 170 -9.03 -16.67 3.29
CA PRO A 170 -9.40 -16.13 4.57
C PRO A 170 -8.37 -16.61 5.59
N ILE A 171 -7.91 -15.75 6.49
CA ILE A 171 -7.37 -16.22 7.77
C ILE A 171 -8.62 -16.66 8.56
N SER A 172 -9.23 -17.77 8.11
CA SER A 172 -10.41 -18.38 8.69
C SER A 172 -10.28 -19.89 8.69
N GLY A 173 -10.71 -20.43 9.80
CA GLY A 173 -10.82 -21.80 10.23
C GLY A 173 -11.89 -21.71 11.31
N ASP A 174 -12.63 -22.78 11.54
CA ASP A 174 -13.87 -22.75 12.33
C ASP A 174 -13.70 -22.24 13.78
N ASN A 175 -12.49 -21.87 14.21
CA ASN A 175 -12.17 -21.31 15.53
C ASN A 175 -11.04 -20.27 15.50
N TYR A 176 -11.17 -19.17 14.75
CA TYR A 176 -10.36 -17.97 15.04
C TYR A 176 -10.94 -17.22 16.23
N ASN A 177 -10.49 -17.60 17.43
CA ASN A 177 -10.58 -16.72 18.59
C ASN A 177 -9.43 -15.72 18.49
N ILE A 178 -9.70 -14.43 18.26
CA ILE A 178 -8.73 -13.39 18.65
C ILE A 178 -8.79 -13.36 20.19
N SER A 179 -7.94 -14.16 20.84
CA SER A 179 -8.00 -14.37 22.29
C SER A 179 -7.37 -13.21 23.05
N ARG A 180 -8.15 -12.68 23.98
CA ARG A 180 -7.94 -11.48 24.79
C ARG A 180 -6.94 -11.62 25.95
N THR A 181 -6.34 -12.80 26.15
CA THR A 181 -5.66 -13.12 27.43
C THR A 181 -4.18 -12.78 27.50
N ALA A 182 -3.59 -12.18 26.46
CA ALA A 182 -2.34 -11.45 26.58
C ALA A 182 -2.65 -9.96 26.42
N SER A 183 -3.00 -9.29 27.51
CA SER A 183 -3.41 -7.87 27.57
C SER A 183 -2.40 -6.84 27.01
N ASP A 184 -1.34 -7.31 26.34
CA ASP A 184 -0.23 -6.54 25.78
C ASP A 184 0.07 -6.90 24.30
N LYS A 185 -0.77 -7.67 23.57
CA LYS A 185 -0.47 -8.12 22.20
C LYS A 185 -1.61 -7.84 21.19
N SER A 186 -1.34 -7.03 20.15
CA SER A 186 -2.16 -6.96 18.92
C SER A 186 -1.75 -8.03 17.89
N LEU A 187 -2.58 -8.33 16.89
CA LEU A 187 -2.15 -9.18 15.77
C LEU A 187 -1.05 -8.48 14.97
N PHE A 188 -1.28 -7.20 14.64
CA PHE A 188 -0.31 -6.34 13.95
C PHE A 188 -0.02 -5.09 14.79
N GLU A 189 1.25 -4.78 15.02
CA GLU A 189 1.67 -3.51 15.62
C GLU A 189 2.67 -2.81 14.70
N LEU A 190 2.35 -1.59 14.25
CA LEU A 190 3.25 -0.75 13.48
C LEU A 190 3.90 0.29 14.39
N THR A 191 5.21 0.38 14.35
CA THR A 191 6.05 1.31 15.13
C THR A 191 7.12 1.96 14.24
N ASN A 192 7.77 3.00 14.75
CA ASN A 192 8.95 3.63 14.12
C ASN A 192 8.76 4.03 12.65
N GLY A 193 7.58 4.55 12.29
CA GLY A 193 7.31 5.02 10.92
C GLY A 193 7.04 3.92 9.90
N ALA A 194 6.72 2.69 10.33
CA ALA A 194 6.40 1.59 9.43
C ALA A 194 5.18 1.90 8.53
N SER A 195 5.26 1.51 7.26
CA SER A 195 4.13 1.49 6.33
C SER A 195 3.77 0.04 6.00
N LEU A 196 2.52 -0.35 6.25
CA LEU A 196 1.98 -1.68 5.95
C LEU A 196 0.79 -1.56 5.02
N LYS A 197 0.75 -2.35 3.96
CA LYS A 197 -0.44 -2.53 3.13
C LYS A 197 -0.98 -3.95 3.24
N LEU A 198 -2.27 -4.09 3.50
CA LEU A 198 -2.97 -5.37 3.59
C LEU A 198 -3.98 -5.48 2.44
N THR A 199 -3.93 -6.57 1.68
CA THR A 199 -4.87 -6.85 0.57
C THR A 199 -5.28 -8.32 0.58
N ASN A 200 -6.48 -8.60 0.05
CA ASN A 200 -7.04 -9.95 -0.07
C ASN A 200 -6.94 -10.78 1.23
N LEU A 201 -7.19 -10.11 2.36
CA LEU A 201 -6.94 -10.62 3.70
C LEU A 201 -8.22 -10.49 4.51
N ASN A 202 -8.77 -11.62 4.95
CA ASN A 202 -9.91 -11.65 5.86
C ASN A 202 -9.41 -11.89 7.29
N ILE A 203 -9.66 -10.95 8.19
CA ILE A 203 -9.38 -11.05 9.63
C ILE A 203 -10.72 -11.20 10.35
N TYR A 204 -10.88 -12.32 11.06
CA TYR A 204 -12.07 -12.62 11.85
C TYR A 204 -11.74 -12.73 13.34
N GLY A 205 -12.51 -12.05 14.18
CA GLY A 205 -12.44 -12.20 15.64
C GLY A 205 -13.71 -12.78 16.26
N ASN A 206 -13.63 -13.98 16.82
CA ASN A 206 -14.65 -14.51 17.75
C ASN A 206 -14.28 -14.15 19.20
N ALA A 207 -15.16 -13.47 19.95
CA ALA A 207 -14.89 -13.02 21.31
C ALA A 207 -16.02 -13.45 22.27
N ASP A 208 -16.08 -14.76 22.58
CA ASP A 208 -17.10 -15.36 23.45
C ASP A 208 -17.08 -14.89 24.93
N THR A 209 -16.25 -13.93 25.34
CA THR A 209 -16.13 -13.48 26.73
C THR A 209 -16.35 -11.98 26.91
N TYR A 210 -17.21 -11.60 27.86
CA TYR A 210 -17.73 -10.25 28.08
C TYR A 210 -16.83 -9.28 28.89
N SER A 211 -15.63 -8.84 28.46
CA SER A 211 -14.99 -7.83 29.36
C SER A 211 -13.96 -6.82 28.89
N THR A 212 -13.42 -6.75 27.67
CA THR A 212 -12.61 -5.57 27.30
C THR A 212 -12.59 -5.31 25.80
N ASN A 213 -12.46 -4.03 25.44
CA ASN A 213 -12.05 -3.56 24.12
C ASN A 213 -10.64 -4.11 23.79
N ILE A 214 -10.44 -4.66 22.59
CA ILE A 214 -9.14 -5.17 22.10
C ILE A 214 -8.91 -4.56 20.74
N ALA A 215 -7.76 -3.94 20.46
CA ALA A 215 -7.35 -3.59 19.10
C ALA A 215 -6.67 -4.80 18.44
N CYS A 216 -7.13 -5.27 17.27
CA CYS A 216 -6.38 -6.30 16.53
C CYS A 216 -5.20 -5.70 15.76
N ILE A 217 -5.25 -4.41 15.41
CA ILE A 217 -4.15 -3.68 14.78
C ILE A 217 -3.84 -2.40 15.53
N PHE A 218 -2.58 -2.21 15.95
CA PHE A 218 -2.06 -0.95 16.46
C PHE A 218 -1.25 -0.23 15.39
N VAL A 219 -1.65 0.98 15.03
CA VAL A 219 -0.89 1.89 14.17
C VAL A 219 -0.32 2.99 15.06
N ARG A 220 0.92 2.86 15.52
CA ARG A 220 1.55 3.86 16.40
C ARG A 220 1.90 5.13 15.62
N ALA A 221 2.32 6.15 16.36
CA ALA A 221 2.59 7.47 15.81
C ALA A 221 3.54 7.44 14.61
N SER A 222 3.23 8.26 13.59
CA SER A 222 3.97 8.36 12.32
C SER A 222 3.96 7.11 11.44
N CYS A 223 3.25 6.05 11.82
CA CYS A 223 3.09 4.86 10.99
C CYS A 223 1.89 5.01 10.03
N GLU A 224 1.87 4.18 8.98
CA GLU A 224 0.83 4.16 7.97
C GLU A 224 0.31 2.74 7.77
N LEU A 225 -1.00 2.57 7.85
CA LEU A 225 -1.69 1.33 7.48
C LEU A 225 -2.59 1.60 6.27
N THR A 226 -2.38 0.86 5.19
CA THR A 226 -3.28 0.85 4.03
C THR A 226 -4.03 -0.47 3.97
N LEU A 227 -5.36 -0.42 4.02
CA LEU A 227 -6.24 -1.54 3.73
C LEU A 227 -6.71 -1.39 2.29
N GLY A 228 -6.37 -2.34 1.44
CA GLY A 228 -6.71 -2.32 0.01
C GLY A 228 -7.67 -3.42 -0.38
N ASN A 229 -7.78 -3.66 -1.68
CA ASN A 229 -8.81 -4.55 -2.22
C ASN A 229 -8.80 -5.94 -1.60
N GLY A 230 -10.00 -6.50 -1.37
CA GLY A 230 -10.22 -7.81 -0.77
C GLY A 230 -9.83 -7.89 0.71
N PHE A 231 -9.50 -6.77 1.36
CA PHE A 231 -9.35 -6.73 2.81
C PHE A 231 -10.73 -6.73 3.47
N GLU A 232 -10.94 -7.63 4.41
CA GLU A 232 -12.15 -7.71 5.23
C GLU A 232 -11.76 -7.87 6.70
N LEU A 233 -12.30 -7.00 7.55
CA LEU A 233 -12.19 -7.14 8.99
C LEU A 233 -13.59 -7.21 9.59
N HIS A 234 -13.91 -8.34 10.22
CA HIS A 234 -15.20 -8.53 10.85
C HIS A 234 -15.11 -9.33 12.16
N SER A 235 -16.12 -9.19 13.02
CA SER A 235 -16.16 -9.88 14.30
C SER A 235 -17.49 -10.60 14.54
N GLY A 236 -17.39 -11.70 15.28
CA GLY A 236 -18.51 -12.37 15.89
C GLY A 236 -19.31 -13.33 15.03
N ASN A 237 -20.02 -14.22 15.72
CA ASN A 237 -20.85 -15.27 15.12
C ASN A 237 -22.34 -14.87 14.99
N GLY A 238 -22.66 -13.60 15.25
CA GLY A 238 -24.02 -13.07 15.26
C GLY A 238 -24.70 -13.05 16.64
N ASN A 239 -24.01 -13.41 17.73
CA ASN A 239 -24.53 -13.34 19.09
C ASN A 239 -24.11 -12.06 19.84
N ASP A 240 -24.97 -11.54 20.72
CA ASP A 240 -24.89 -10.23 21.43
C ASP A 240 -23.62 -9.99 22.31
N ASN A 241 -22.54 -10.75 22.18
CA ASN A 241 -21.44 -10.79 23.15
C ASN A 241 -20.07 -10.37 22.61
N ASP A 242 -19.93 -10.20 21.29
CA ASP A 242 -18.64 -9.93 20.66
C ASP A 242 -18.25 -8.44 20.74
N GLN A 243 -17.22 -8.12 21.53
CA GLN A 243 -16.63 -6.78 21.61
C GLN A 243 -15.28 -6.71 20.89
N LEU A 244 -15.17 -5.88 19.84
CA LEU A 244 -13.92 -5.67 19.10
C LEU A 244 -13.60 -4.17 18.96
N ILE A 245 -12.34 -3.79 19.18
CA ILE A 245 -11.71 -2.67 18.44
C ILE A 245 -10.93 -3.30 17.27
N GLY A 246 -11.30 -3.01 16.03
CA GLY A 246 -10.54 -3.53 14.90
C GLY A 246 -9.16 -2.88 14.82
N ILE A 247 -9.13 -1.55 14.81
CA ILE A 247 -7.91 -0.80 14.51
C ILE A 247 -7.81 0.40 15.45
N SER A 248 -6.65 0.58 16.08
CA SER A 248 -6.32 1.79 16.84
C SER A 248 -5.22 2.56 16.12
N VAL A 249 -5.56 3.78 15.70
CA VAL A 249 -4.70 4.71 14.97
C VAL A 249 -4.23 5.79 15.94
N GLY A 250 -2.93 5.82 16.20
CA GLY A 250 -2.28 6.77 17.11
C GLY A 250 -2.12 8.17 16.53
N ASP A 251 -1.54 9.05 17.35
CA ASP A 251 -1.27 10.44 16.96
C ASP A 251 -0.31 10.55 15.78
N ASN A 252 -0.65 11.36 14.77
CA ASN A 252 0.08 11.48 13.49
C ASN A 252 0.24 10.17 12.71
N ALA A 253 -0.50 9.12 13.07
CA ALA A 253 -0.57 7.89 12.31
C ALA A 253 -1.66 8.00 11.23
N THR A 254 -1.51 7.26 10.14
CA THR A 254 -2.46 7.27 9.02
C THR A 254 -3.07 5.90 8.81
N LEU A 255 -4.40 5.85 8.71
CA LEU A 255 -5.15 4.73 8.17
C LEU A 255 -5.72 5.12 6.80
N ILE A 256 -5.44 4.33 5.78
CA ILE A 256 -5.93 4.50 4.41
C ILE A 256 -6.81 3.30 4.05
N MET A 257 -8.02 3.56 3.59
CA MET A 257 -9.00 2.56 3.16
C MET A 257 -9.23 2.69 1.65
N GLU A 258 -8.67 1.80 0.83
CA GLU A 258 -8.72 1.86 -0.63
C GLU A 258 -9.71 0.84 -1.23
N GLY A 259 -10.39 1.24 -2.30
CA GLY A 259 -11.16 0.33 -3.15
C GLY A 259 -12.30 -0.36 -2.40
N ASP A 260 -12.33 -1.70 -2.37
CA ASP A 260 -13.39 -2.46 -1.70
C ASP A 260 -13.02 -2.95 -0.28
N ALA A 261 -11.93 -2.44 0.30
CA ALA A 261 -11.56 -2.74 1.68
C ALA A 261 -12.74 -2.48 2.63
N GLU A 262 -13.07 -3.47 3.46
CA GLU A 262 -14.25 -3.44 4.30
C GLU A 262 -13.90 -3.73 5.77
N ILE A 263 -14.37 -2.85 6.65
CA ILE A 263 -14.49 -3.11 8.08
C ILE A 263 -16.00 -3.16 8.37
N SER A 264 -16.48 -4.30 8.85
CA SER A 264 -17.91 -4.51 9.08
C SER A 264 -18.20 -5.48 10.22
N LYS A 265 -19.46 -5.46 10.69
CA LYS A 265 -20.01 -6.43 11.65
C LYS A 265 -19.25 -6.49 12.98
N SER A 266 -19.31 -5.43 13.78
CA SER A 266 -19.14 -5.54 15.23
C SER A 266 -20.47 -5.59 15.97
N ILE A 267 -20.60 -6.53 16.90
CA ILE A 267 -21.84 -6.73 17.65
C ILE A 267 -21.87 -5.81 18.89
N LYS A 268 -20.71 -5.49 19.48
CA LYS A 268 -20.54 -4.58 20.63
C LYS A 268 -19.15 -3.91 20.69
N GLY A 269 -18.81 -2.93 19.85
CA GLY A 269 -17.51 -2.27 19.96
C GLY A 269 -17.27 -1.16 18.95
N GLN A 270 -16.17 -0.41 19.13
CA GLN A 270 -15.70 0.62 18.19
C GLN A 270 -14.76 -0.01 17.16
N GLU A 271 -15.16 -0.23 15.91
CA GLU A 271 -14.33 -0.97 14.95
C GLU A 271 -13.03 -0.25 14.60
N VAL A 272 -13.04 1.09 14.56
CA VAL A 272 -11.84 1.89 14.37
C VAL A 272 -11.81 3.04 15.38
N LEU A 273 -10.67 3.20 16.04
CA LEU A 273 -10.38 4.29 16.97
C LEU A 273 -9.26 5.15 16.39
N VAL A 274 -9.54 6.44 16.15
CA VAL A 274 -8.53 7.39 15.64
C VAL A 274 -8.23 8.44 16.70
N ALA A 275 -6.97 8.51 17.11
CA ALA A 275 -6.46 9.48 18.09
C ALA A 275 -6.57 10.92 17.55
N PRO A 276 -6.51 11.95 18.42
CA PRO A 276 -6.77 13.34 18.08
C PRO A 276 -5.96 13.91 16.92
N THR A 277 -4.72 13.47 16.70
CA THR A 277 -3.91 13.91 15.55
C THR A 277 -3.73 12.82 14.49
N GLY A 278 -4.45 11.70 14.63
CA GLY A 278 -4.49 10.64 13.64
C GLY A 278 -5.22 11.08 12.36
N ILE A 279 -4.92 10.37 11.28
CA ILE A 279 -5.43 10.65 9.94
C ILE A 279 -6.18 9.42 9.44
N LEU A 280 -7.40 9.61 8.94
CA LEU A 280 -8.18 8.61 8.23
C LEU A 280 -8.40 9.08 6.79
N GLN A 281 -8.02 8.26 5.81
CA GLN A 281 -8.25 8.51 4.39
C GLN A 281 -9.17 7.44 3.83
N LEU A 282 -10.37 7.84 3.39
CA LEU A 282 -11.32 6.98 2.71
C LEU A 282 -11.17 7.18 1.21
N LYS A 283 -10.61 6.19 0.52
CA LYS A 283 -10.39 6.16 -0.94
C LYS A 283 -11.23 5.06 -1.60
N GLY A 284 -12.52 5.04 -1.25
CA GLY A 284 -13.51 4.04 -1.67
C GLY A 284 -13.80 2.93 -0.65
N GLY A 285 -12.85 2.63 0.25
CA GLY A 285 -13.05 1.61 1.28
C GLY A 285 -14.13 1.99 2.29
N LYS A 286 -14.71 0.98 2.94
CA LYS A 286 -15.94 1.09 3.73
C LYS A 286 -15.71 0.73 5.19
N ILE A 287 -16.25 1.57 6.07
CA ILE A 287 -16.44 1.25 7.48
C ILE A 287 -17.95 1.23 7.69
N LYS A 288 -18.53 0.03 7.82
CA LYS A 288 -19.98 -0.14 7.81
C LYS A 288 -20.56 -0.06 9.21
N ALA A 289 -21.63 0.71 9.32
CA ALA A 289 -22.50 0.71 10.48
C ALA A 289 -23.10 -0.68 10.72
N ARG A 290 -23.42 -1.00 11.97
CA ARG A 290 -24.32 -2.11 12.31
C ARG A 290 -25.68 -1.95 11.61
N GLU A 291 -26.30 -3.03 11.13
CA GLU A 291 -27.76 -3.05 10.87
C GLU A 291 -28.52 -2.92 12.22
N GLU A 292 -29.48 -2.00 12.32
CA GLU A 292 -30.24 -1.74 13.56
C GLU A 292 -30.83 -3.03 14.16
N GLY A 293 -30.30 -3.47 15.30
CA GLY A 293 -30.92 -4.47 16.15
C GLY A 293 -31.41 -3.88 17.48
N THR A 294 -32.19 -4.65 18.24
CA THR A 294 -33.04 -4.23 19.37
C THR A 294 -32.34 -3.56 20.57
N TYR A 295 -31.02 -3.63 20.65
CA TYR A 295 -30.21 -2.95 21.68
C TYR A 295 -29.61 -1.68 21.09
N MET A 296 -29.73 -0.56 21.82
CA MET A 296 -29.30 0.77 21.39
C MET A 296 -27.91 0.74 20.75
N SER A 297 -27.80 1.39 19.60
CA SER A 297 -26.76 1.24 18.58
C SER A 297 -25.33 1.61 19.04
N GLU A 298 -24.51 0.58 19.26
CA GLU A 298 -23.04 0.72 19.39
C GLU A 298 -22.35 0.59 18.01
N ARG A 299 -21.12 1.13 17.87
CA ARG A 299 -20.71 2.13 16.85
C ARG A 299 -19.51 1.71 15.98
N SER A 300 -19.54 1.94 14.67
CA SER A 300 -18.48 1.44 13.76
C SER A 300 -17.19 2.28 13.67
N LEU A 301 -17.24 3.61 13.73
CA LEU A 301 -16.03 4.47 13.76
C LEU A 301 -16.08 5.44 14.93
N CYS A 302 -14.98 5.53 15.67
CA CYS A 302 -14.74 6.49 16.74
C CYS A 302 -13.57 7.41 16.38
N LEU A 303 -13.87 8.69 16.14
CA LEU A 303 -12.87 9.75 16.04
C LEU A 303 -12.74 10.42 17.40
N GLN A 304 -11.55 10.42 18.00
CA GLN A 304 -11.34 10.99 19.33
C GLN A 304 -10.88 12.43 19.23
N ALA A 305 -11.64 13.36 19.82
CA ALA A 305 -11.15 14.71 20.03
C ALA A 305 -10.32 14.81 21.33
N ALA A 306 -9.27 15.64 21.33
CA ALA A 306 -8.59 16.10 22.54
C ALA A 306 -8.85 17.58 22.79
N ILE A 307 -8.91 17.95 24.05
CA ILE A 307 -9.12 19.33 24.49
C ILE A 307 -7.94 19.76 25.33
N ASN A 308 -7.32 20.89 24.98
CA ASN A 308 -6.23 21.48 25.75
C ASN A 308 -6.52 22.96 25.99
N GLY A 309 -7.05 23.27 27.18
CA GLY A 309 -7.56 24.60 27.51
C GLY A 309 -8.76 24.96 26.63
N ASN A 310 -8.58 25.94 25.73
CA ASN A 310 -9.64 26.46 24.85
C ASN A 310 -9.57 25.90 23.42
N GLN A 311 -8.59 25.04 23.12
CA GLN A 311 -8.38 24.45 21.79
C GLN A 311 -8.93 23.03 21.73
N VAL A 312 -9.63 22.72 20.65
CA VAL A 312 -10.06 21.37 20.31
C VAL A 312 -9.17 20.84 19.19
N THR A 313 -8.62 19.65 19.39
CA THR A 313 -7.87 18.91 18.38
C THR A 313 -8.69 17.71 17.97
N ILE A 314 -8.93 17.55 16.68
CA ILE A 314 -9.75 16.48 16.12
C ILE A 314 -8.98 15.73 15.04
N PRO A 315 -9.24 14.42 14.86
CA PRO A 315 -8.62 13.65 13.81
C PRO A 315 -9.00 14.22 12.45
N THR A 316 -8.11 14.10 11.48
CA THR A 316 -8.38 14.53 10.11
C THR A 316 -8.96 13.38 9.31
N VAL A 317 -10.18 13.54 8.79
CA VAL A 317 -10.77 12.60 7.83
C VAL A 317 -10.73 13.21 6.42
N THR A 318 -10.19 12.48 5.46
CA THR A 318 -10.23 12.85 4.04
C THR A 318 -11.04 11.83 3.26
N VAL A 319 -11.87 12.30 2.34
CA VAL A 319 -12.66 11.42 1.46
C VAL A 319 -12.32 11.69 -0.01
N GLU A 320 -11.92 10.62 -0.69
CA GLU A 320 -11.75 10.53 -2.13
C GLU A 320 -12.83 9.63 -2.72
N ASN A 321 -13.38 10.04 -3.87
CA ASN A 321 -14.41 9.36 -4.67
C ASN A 321 -15.83 9.39 -4.10
N GLU A 322 -16.10 8.67 -3.00
CA GLU A 322 -17.43 8.65 -2.38
C GLU A 322 -17.38 8.20 -0.91
N LEU A 323 -18.27 8.75 -0.08
CA LEU A 323 -18.63 8.15 1.21
C LEU A 323 -19.66 7.05 0.96
N PRO A 324 -19.40 5.79 1.37
CA PRO A 324 -20.36 4.71 1.21
C PRO A 324 -21.74 5.05 1.80
N ALA A 325 -22.79 4.51 1.18
CA ALA A 325 -24.17 4.81 1.57
C ALA A 325 -24.55 4.28 2.96
N ASP A 326 -23.87 3.22 3.38
CA ASP A 326 -24.04 2.48 4.64
C ASP A 326 -23.07 2.91 5.74
N SER A 327 -22.34 4.01 5.53
CA SER A 327 -21.47 4.56 6.56
C SER A 327 -22.24 5.35 7.63
N ASP A 328 -21.95 5.06 8.90
CA ASP A 328 -22.38 5.80 10.09
C ASP A 328 -21.13 6.11 10.92
N PHE A 329 -20.74 7.39 10.96
CA PHE A 329 -19.53 7.88 11.59
C PHE A 329 -19.86 8.66 12.85
N LYS A 330 -19.14 8.38 13.94
CA LYS A 330 -19.33 9.07 15.21
C LYS A 330 -18.04 9.78 15.63
N LEU A 331 -18.18 11.06 15.93
CA LEU A 331 -17.13 11.88 16.54
C LEU A 331 -17.38 11.90 18.05
N ASP A 332 -16.54 11.20 18.80
CA ASP A 332 -16.62 11.12 20.25
C ASP A 332 -15.73 12.24 20.86
N LEU A 333 -16.36 13.21 21.51
CA LEU A 333 -15.66 14.22 22.29
C LEU A 333 -15.32 13.64 23.67
N TYR A 334 -14.04 13.30 23.88
CA TYR A 334 -13.55 12.65 25.09
C TYR A 334 -13.09 13.67 26.15
N ASP A 335 -14.01 14.31 26.89
CA ASP A 335 -13.73 14.91 28.21
C ASP A 335 -15.02 15.45 28.90
N TYR A 336 -15.05 15.44 30.25
CA TYR A 336 -16.17 15.88 31.10
C TYR A 336 -16.34 17.41 31.16
N VAL A 337 -15.41 18.20 30.62
CA VAL A 337 -15.35 19.66 30.87
C VAL A 337 -15.56 20.48 29.60
N LEU A 338 -16.43 20.02 28.72
CA LEU A 338 -17.03 20.87 27.68
C LEU A 338 -18.04 21.81 28.33
N SER A 339 -17.55 22.88 28.96
CA SER A 339 -18.40 24.04 29.24
C SER A 339 -18.41 24.92 28.00
N SER A 340 -19.60 25.33 27.54
CA SER A 340 -19.78 26.35 26.49
C SER A 340 -19.07 27.68 26.81
N SER A 341 -18.59 27.86 28.05
CA SER A 341 -17.84 29.02 28.53
C SER A 341 -16.32 28.93 28.38
N THR A 342 -15.72 27.76 28.15
CA THR A 342 -14.24 27.58 28.10
C THR A 342 -13.71 27.29 26.71
N VAL A 343 -14.45 26.56 25.87
CA VAL A 343 -14.02 26.31 24.49
C VAL A 343 -14.45 27.50 23.63
N ARG A 344 -13.50 28.09 22.89
CA ARG A 344 -13.82 29.00 21.79
C ARG A 344 -13.67 28.20 20.51
N PRO A 345 -14.74 27.59 19.97
CA PRO A 345 -14.61 26.82 18.74
C PRO A 345 -14.05 27.73 17.65
N GLY A 346 -12.89 27.34 17.11
CA GLY A 346 -12.57 27.66 15.74
C GLY A 346 -13.35 26.69 14.85
N ALA A 347 -13.51 27.02 13.57
CA ALA A 347 -14.10 26.10 12.61
C ALA A 347 -13.07 25.00 12.29
N GLU A 348 -12.81 24.09 13.23
CA GLU A 348 -11.89 22.98 13.02
C GLU A 348 -12.49 22.02 11.99
N THR A 349 -11.69 21.68 10.99
CA THR A 349 -12.10 20.75 9.92
C THR A 349 -12.05 19.33 10.47
N VAL A 350 -13.20 18.68 10.51
CA VAL A 350 -13.37 17.27 10.91
C VAL A 350 -13.19 16.37 9.70
N VAL A 351 -13.86 16.73 8.60
CA VAL A 351 -13.86 15.96 7.35
C VAL A 351 -13.62 16.90 6.21
N LYS A 352 -12.80 16.48 5.25
CA LYS A 352 -12.50 17.24 4.04
C LYS A 352 -12.72 16.36 2.81
N GLY A 353 -13.54 16.84 1.87
CA GLY A 353 -13.60 16.27 0.54
C GLY A 353 -12.39 16.70 -0.28
N THR A 354 -11.93 15.86 -1.20
CA THR A 354 -10.89 16.22 -2.17
C THR A 354 -11.47 16.95 -3.38
N ASP A 355 -10.60 17.38 -4.31
CA ASP A 355 -11.05 18.00 -5.56
C ASP A 355 -11.92 17.06 -6.42
N SER A 356 -11.81 15.74 -6.20
CA SER A 356 -12.61 14.73 -6.90
C SER A 356 -13.92 14.37 -6.18
N TYR A 357 -14.16 14.87 -4.96
CA TYR A 357 -15.37 14.56 -4.22
C TYR A 357 -15.86 15.74 -3.38
N THR A 358 -17.08 16.20 -3.69
CA THR A 358 -17.74 17.29 -2.95
C THR A 358 -18.70 16.72 -1.92
N LEU A 359 -18.47 17.06 -0.65
CA LEU A 359 -19.34 16.70 0.47
C LEU A 359 -20.72 17.37 0.35
N THR A 360 -21.76 16.62 0.69
CA THR A 360 -23.16 17.08 0.64
C THR A 360 -23.81 17.07 2.02
N ASP A 361 -25.02 17.63 2.12
CA ASP A 361 -25.84 17.50 3.34
C ASP A 361 -26.12 16.03 3.67
N SER A 362 -26.29 15.17 2.65
CA SER A 362 -26.46 13.73 2.88
C SER A 362 -25.22 13.09 3.51
N ASP A 363 -24.04 13.62 3.22
CA ASP A 363 -22.80 13.14 3.84
C ASP A 363 -22.65 13.66 5.25
N LEU A 364 -23.01 14.93 5.50
CA LEU A 364 -23.08 15.50 6.85
C LEU A 364 -23.97 14.65 7.78
N MET A 365 -25.11 14.15 7.27
CA MET A 365 -26.03 13.31 8.07
C MET A 365 -25.44 11.96 8.49
N LYS A 366 -24.34 11.51 7.86
CA LYS A 366 -23.61 10.30 8.25
C LYS A 366 -22.67 10.55 9.43
N PHE A 367 -22.44 11.81 9.83
CA PHE A 367 -21.57 12.16 10.96
C PHE A 367 -22.40 12.60 12.15
N HIS A 368 -22.22 11.94 13.28
CA HIS A 368 -22.90 12.27 14.53
C HIS A 368 -21.91 12.70 15.60
N LEU A 369 -22.25 13.78 16.29
CA LEU A 369 -21.47 14.29 17.41
C LEU A 369 -21.98 13.72 18.73
N MET A 370 -21.06 13.10 19.46
CA MET A 370 -21.37 12.32 20.65
C MET A 370 -20.50 12.77 21.84
N THR A 371 -21.08 12.80 23.03
CA THR A 371 -20.37 13.07 24.30
C THR A 371 -20.38 11.86 25.20
N ASN A 372 -19.22 11.50 25.72
CA ASN A 372 -19.10 10.40 26.67
C ASN A 372 -19.14 10.95 28.12
N THR A 373 -20.05 10.42 28.93
CA THR A 373 -20.18 10.78 30.34
C THR A 373 -19.56 9.71 31.23
N THR A 374 -19.08 10.09 32.42
CA THR A 374 -18.48 9.15 33.38
C THR A 374 -19.46 8.00 33.67
N GLY A 375 -19.10 6.78 33.29
CA GLY A 375 -19.97 5.59 33.34
C GLY A 375 -20.21 4.89 32.00
N GLY A 376 -19.61 5.39 30.90
CA GLY A 376 -19.69 4.76 29.57
C GLY A 376 -20.99 5.05 28.81
N MET A 377 -21.87 5.89 29.37
CA MET A 377 -23.07 6.34 28.68
C MET A 377 -22.74 7.49 27.74
N THR A 378 -23.25 7.39 26.53
CA THR A 378 -23.04 8.42 25.50
C THR A 378 -24.36 9.06 25.11
N TYR A 379 -24.31 10.37 24.90
CA TYR A 379 -25.44 11.18 24.47
C TYR A 379 -25.08 11.98 23.22
N TYR A 380 -26.10 12.33 22.43
CA TYR A 380 -25.93 13.37 21.41
C TYR A 380 -25.48 14.67 22.08
N ASP A 381 -24.49 15.32 21.48
CA ASP A 381 -23.97 16.57 22.02
C ASP A 381 -25.00 17.72 21.89
N SER A 382 -25.25 18.40 23.01
CA SER A 382 -26.19 19.52 23.10
C SER A 382 -25.54 20.91 23.03
N TYR A 383 -24.21 20.98 23.05
CA TYR A 383 -23.41 22.21 23.08
C TYR A 383 -22.75 22.55 21.74
N PHE A 384 -22.55 21.57 20.88
CA PHE A 384 -21.85 21.66 19.60
C PHE A 384 -22.70 21.07 18.48
N GLU A 385 -22.40 21.51 17.26
CA GLU A 385 -22.99 21.00 16.03
C GLU A 385 -21.94 20.86 14.93
N LEU A 386 -22.20 19.90 14.03
CA LEU A 386 -21.50 19.77 12.76
C LEU A 386 -22.23 20.55 11.68
N TYR A 387 -21.49 21.21 10.81
CA TYR A 387 -22.05 21.92 9.66
C TYR A 387 -21.12 21.84 8.46
N LEU A 388 -21.70 21.96 7.27
CA LEU A 388 -20.96 21.99 6.01
C LEU A 388 -20.49 23.42 5.73
N ASP A 389 -19.19 23.58 5.44
CA ASP A 389 -18.55 24.84 5.03
C ASP A 389 -17.68 24.61 3.79
N GLY A 390 -18.23 24.90 2.63
CA GLY A 390 -17.64 24.54 1.35
C GLY A 390 -17.54 23.02 1.21
N ASN A 391 -16.34 22.51 0.94
CA ASN A 391 -16.06 21.07 0.82
C ASN A 391 -15.51 20.46 2.12
N ALA A 392 -15.94 20.97 3.28
CA ALA A 392 -15.49 20.50 4.59
C ALA A 392 -16.65 20.43 5.58
N ILE A 393 -16.68 19.38 6.39
CA ILE A 393 -17.51 19.31 7.59
C ILE A 393 -16.69 19.87 8.75
N LYS A 394 -17.27 20.85 9.44
CA LYS A 394 -16.64 21.56 10.56
C LYS A 394 -17.51 21.49 11.81
N ILE A 395 -16.89 21.73 12.95
CA ILE A 395 -17.55 21.78 14.25
C ILE A 395 -17.64 23.22 14.78
N ARG A 396 -18.73 23.56 15.47
CA ARG A 396 -18.87 24.81 16.24
C ARG A 396 -19.78 24.64 17.45
N ALA A 397 -19.75 25.61 18.37
CA ALA A 397 -20.73 25.69 19.45
C ALA A 397 -22.10 26.14 18.91
N LYS A 398 -23.17 25.61 19.52
CA LYS A 398 -24.57 25.98 19.26
C LYS A 398 -24.96 27.34 19.84
#